data_AF-A0A6B1AE91-F1
#
_entry.id   AF-A0A6B1AE91-F1
#
_cell.length_a   1.000
_cell.length_b   1.000
_cell.length_c   1.000
_cell.angle_alpha   90.00
_cell.angle_beta   90.00
_cell.angle_gamma   90.00
#
_symmetry.space_group_name_H-M   'P 1'
#
loop_
_entity.id
_entity.type
_entity.pdbx_description
1 polymer ?
#
loop_
_entity_poly.entity_id
_entity_poly.type
_entity_poly.pdbx_seq_one_letter_code
_entity_poly.pdbx_strand_id
1 'polypeptide(L)'
;MNTVECDLLEQLAAMPLLDRVELAAVAGRSPSAVYKGIDSLAGERLVASLPHATEQIAPTQRFRLTASGLHRLAELSATTTPALLREHPASEEWLRLLMRRLDGVAVIYRLTAALCEEWFPIRFRWYRSGPADAAIALPDGRTLAIVRCGRTADRTAFARRIGRLRDGPAFSAALLVMPDEVRLGHARRLVAPLPFTCFLAQESHAATASTESQIWRAPSGASAMSLATALGLVSGRGSWGREPTRQRRSPPHSPEPETDDADWRLSSLLKPTEKRTLSLLADWPWFEPGDLESLLGVGRRRVSALTAELQRRGLVTAPRLGGRRRLALTDRALIWLTHRDRTSPADARKRWSASLLKEDAPFEWRNVSGTRTRQLLRHLDHSEAVHGFVGRLAADARSADLAVAQLDPPQRASRYFRHRGRLHSIQPDAFGLLRGPDRYLPFFLEWERRAIRPKTMAARLAPYLRYFEGHRPLDDHGAKPRLLVVLEQDLLASRFMTVARAEMERTDVQIPLFVSDRERIESAGPLGKVWLSGSDWQRHSAFSNR
;
A
#
# COMPACT_ATOMS: atom_id res chain seq x y z
N MET A 1 25.80 31.15 15.17
CA MET A 1 24.84 30.03 15.15
C MET A 1 24.38 29.78 16.58
N ASN A 2 23.08 29.83 16.83
CA ASN A 2 22.52 29.65 18.18
C ASN A 2 22.33 28.14 18.49
N THR A 3 22.05 27.80 19.75
CA THR A 3 21.86 26.40 20.19
C THR A 3 20.75 25.68 19.41
N VAL A 4 19.66 26.38 19.06
CA VAL A 4 18.55 25.79 18.30
C VAL A 4 19.01 25.36 16.90
N GLU A 5 19.78 26.19 16.21
CA GLU A 5 20.34 25.87 14.89
C GLU A 5 21.31 24.68 14.95
N CYS A 6 22.13 24.57 16.00
CA CYS A 6 23.02 23.42 16.20
C CYS A 6 22.19 22.12 16.29
N ASP A 7 21.19 22.12 17.17
CA ASP A 7 20.31 20.96 17.37
C ASP A 7 19.59 20.58 16.06
N LEU A 8 19.11 21.57 15.31
CA LEU A 8 18.43 21.32 14.02
C LEU A 8 19.36 20.67 12.99
N LEU A 9 20.63 21.08 12.93
CA LEU A 9 21.61 20.43 12.04
C LEU A 9 21.86 18.98 12.47
N GLU A 10 22.05 18.73 13.77
CA GLU A 10 22.23 17.39 14.32
C GLU A 10 21.03 16.48 14.02
N GLN A 11 19.81 16.98 14.24
CA GLN A 11 18.58 16.22 13.97
C GLN A 11 18.41 15.95 12.47
N LEU A 12 18.71 16.91 11.59
CA LEU A 12 18.65 16.69 10.14
C LEU A 12 19.75 15.77 9.61
N ALA A 13 20.89 15.65 10.30
CA ALA A 13 21.88 14.62 9.99
C ALA A 13 21.35 13.23 10.38
N ALA A 14 20.82 13.08 11.60
CA ALA A 14 20.30 11.80 12.11
C ALA A 14 19.03 11.33 11.40
N MET A 15 18.15 12.26 11.04
CA MET A 15 16.82 12.05 10.47
C MET A 15 16.57 13.04 9.32
N PRO A 16 17.24 12.87 8.16
CA PRO A 16 17.03 13.77 7.03
C PRO A 16 15.61 13.61 6.48
N LEU A 17 15.09 14.68 5.86
CA LEU A 17 13.76 14.76 5.25
C LEU A 17 12.60 14.92 6.24
N LEU A 18 12.87 15.34 7.48
CA LEU A 18 11.82 15.78 8.40
C LEU A 18 11.14 17.07 7.87
N ASP A 19 9.85 17.22 8.14
CA ASP A 19 9.17 18.52 8.02
C ASP A 19 9.32 19.36 9.31
N ARG A 20 8.81 20.61 9.32
CA ARG A 20 8.95 21.49 10.48
C ARG A 20 8.22 21.00 11.74
N VAL A 21 7.08 20.31 11.58
CA VAL A 21 6.29 19.78 12.72
C VAL A 21 7.00 18.56 13.30
N GLU A 22 7.46 17.66 12.43
CA GLU A 22 8.24 16.49 12.81
C GLU A 22 9.57 16.92 13.48
N LEU A 23 10.25 17.95 12.96
CA LEU A 23 11.45 18.53 13.57
C LEU A 23 11.19 19.11 14.97
N ALA A 24 10.09 19.84 15.16
CA ALA A 24 9.75 20.43 16.46
C ALA A 24 9.60 19.34 17.54
N ALA A 25 8.86 18.27 17.22
CA ALA A 25 8.69 17.13 18.12
C ALA A 25 10.01 16.40 18.39
N VAL A 26 10.77 16.06 17.35
CA VAL A 26 12.02 15.29 17.46
C VAL A 26 13.16 16.08 18.12
N ALA A 27 13.18 17.41 17.97
CA ALA A 27 14.17 18.27 18.62
C ALA A 27 13.76 18.71 20.04
N GLY A 28 12.52 18.45 20.47
CA GLY A 28 12.00 18.97 21.75
C GLY A 28 11.98 20.50 21.78
N ARG A 29 11.67 21.14 20.63
CA ARG A 29 11.67 22.60 20.47
C ARG A 29 10.28 23.10 20.12
N SER A 30 9.96 24.35 20.48
CA SER A 30 8.69 24.94 20.07
C SER A 30 8.62 25.10 18.54
N PRO A 31 7.43 24.98 17.93
CA PRO A 31 7.27 25.18 16.48
C PRO A 31 7.85 26.51 16.02
N SER A 32 7.60 27.61 16.73
CA SER A 32 8.12 28.94 16.35
C SER A 32 9.66 28.99 16.33
N ALA A 33 10.34 28.31 17.26
CA ALA A 33 11.80 28.26 17.27
C ALA A 33 12.34 27.46 16.07
N VAL A 34 11.72 26.32 15.75
CA VAL A 34 12.11 25.51 14.58
C VAL A 34 11.89 26.25 13.27
N TYR A 35 10.77 26.97 13.11
CA TYR A 35 10.51 27.74 11.89
C TYR A 35 11.58 28.81 11.67
N LYS A 36 11.86 29.63 12.68
CA LYS A 36 12.92 30.65 12.63
C LYS A 36 14.30 30.04 12.35
N GLY A 37 14.64 28.95 13.04
CA GLY A 37 15.92 28.26 12.87
C GLY A 37 16.09 27.68 11.47
N ILE A 38 15.07 27.01 10.93
CA ILE A 38 15.10 26.46 9.56
C ILE A 38 15.20 27.57 8.51
N ASP A 39 14.48 28.68 8.68
CA ASP A 39 14.54 29.80 7.74
C ASP A 39 15.93 30.46 7.74
N SER A 40 16.54 30.61 8.92
CA SER A 40 17.93 31.05 9.08
C SER A 40 18.92 30.11 8.39
N LEU A 41 18.87 28.81 8.69
CA LEU A 41 19.72 27.79 8.09
C LEU A 41 19.54 27.66 6.56
N ALA A 42 18.33 27.88 6.06
CA ALA A 42 18.06 27.92 4.62
C ALA A 42 18.64 29.17 3.96
N GLY A 43 18.56 30.34 4.62
CA GLY A 43 19.20 31.59 4.19
C GLY A 43 20.72 31.46 4.07
N GLU A 44 21.34 30.72 5.00
CA GLU A 44 22.78 30.37 4.97
C GLU A 44 23.12 29.20 4.02
N ARG A 45 22.12 28.63 3.32
CA ARG A 45 22.28 27.46 2.43
C ARG A 45 22.85 26.22 3.12
N LEU A 46 22.68 26.10 4.43
CA LEU A 46 23.08 24.91 5.21
C LEU A 46 22.03 23.79 5.09
N VAL A 47 20.78 24.17 4.82
CA VAL A 47 19.65 23.25 4.63
C VAL A 47 19.00 23.50 3.28
N ALA A 48 18.58 22.43 2.61
CA ALA A 48 17.75 22.48 1.41
C ALA A 48 16.38 21.87 1.69
N SER A 49 15.34 22.39 1.04
CA SER A 49 13.97 21.88 1.12
C SER A 49 13.54 21.16 -0.16
N LEU A 50 12.56 20.28 -0.04
CA LEU A 50 11.82 19.71 -1.18
C LEU A 50 10.33 19.55 -0.84
N PRO A 51 9.44 19.75 -1.83
CA PRO A 51 8.01 19.53 -1.63
C PRO A 51 7.71 18.03 -1.47
N HIS A 52 6.73 17.72 -0.63
CA HIS A 52 6.20 16.37 -0.49
C HIS A 52 4.72 16.39 -0.14
N ALA A 53 3.96 15.49 -0.76
CA ALA A 53 2.55 15.25 -0.45
C ALA A 53 2.18 13.80 -0.78
N THR A 54 1.26 13.21 -0.03
CA THR A 54 0.62 11.94 -0.35
C THR A 54 -0.89 12.07 -0.23
N GLU A 55 -1.65 10.99 -0.40
CA GLU A 55 -3.09 11.03 -0.11
C GLU A 55 -3.37 11.15 1.41
N GLN A 56 -2.45 10.66 2.24
CA GLN A 56 -2.57 10.61 3.68
C GLN A 56 -1.90 11.80 4.38
N ILE A 57 -0.94 12.44 3.71
CA ILE A 57 -0.10 13.50 4.28
C ILE A 57 -0.29 14.76 3.43
N ALA A 58 -0.75 15.82 4.09
CA ALA A 58 -0.91 17.13 3.48
C ALA A 58 0.40 17.63 2.84
N PRO A 59 0.32 18.56 1.86
CA PRO A 59 1.52 19.16 1.28
C PRO A 59 2.42 19.78 2.34
N THR A 60 3.69 19.41 2.33
CA THR A 60 4.73 19.86 3.28
C THR A 60 6.04 20.15 2.55
N GLN A 61 6.95 20.85 3.24
CA GLN A 61 8.35 20.98 2.86
C GLN A 61 9.20 20.09 3.76
N ARG A 62 10.03 19.26 3.17
CA ARG A 62 10.94 18.35 3.88
C ARG A 62 12.37 18.81 3.71
N PHE A 63 13.14 18.79 4.81
CA PHE A 63 14.43 19.44 4.90
C PHE A 63 15.57 18.44 4.96
N ARG A 64 16.72 18.78 4.39
CA ARG A 64 17.95 17.97 4.47
C ARG A 64 19.17 18.88 4.54
N LEU A 65 20.27 18.37 5.08
CA LEU A 65 21.54 19.08 5.05
C LEU A 65 22.11 19.17 3.62
N THR A 66 22.69 20.33 3.30
CA THR A 66 23.57 20.49 2.14
C THR A 66 24.99 20.00 2.47
N ALA A 67 25.89 19.97 1.48
CA ALA A 67 27.30 19.72 1.75
C ALA A 67 27.86 20.75 2.76
N SER A 68 27.54 22.03 2.58
CA SER A 68 27.92 23.11 3.50
C SER A 68 27.34 22.91 4.90
N GLY A 69 26.07 22.49 5.00
CA GLY A 69 25.45 22.15 6.29
C GLY A 69 26.17 21.02 7.03
N LEU A 70 26.62 20.00 6.32
CA LEU A 70 27.40 18.90 6.91
C LEU A 70 28.81 19.33 7.34
N HIS A 71 29.50 20.15 6.54
CA HIS A 71 30.77 20.73 6.93
C HIS A 71 30.63 21.59 8.19
N ARG A 72 29.59 22.43 8.22
CA ARG A 72 29.30 23.27 9.38
C ARG A 72 29.02 22.45 10.63
N LEU A 73 28.21 21.40 10.51
CA LEU A 73 27.95 20.48 11.63
C LEU A 73 29.23 19.77 12.10
N ALA A 74 30.11 19.40 11.18
CA ALA A 74 31.39 18.75 11.52
C ALA A 74 32.29 19.67 12.36
N GLU A 75 32.40 20.94 11.98
CA GLU A 75 33.14 21.96 12.74
C GLU A 75 32.59 22.13 14.16
N LEU A 76 31.25 22.26 14.28
CA LEU A 76 30.59 22.48 15.57
C LEU A 76 30.71 21.29 16.51
N SER A 77 30.73 20.08 15.95
CA SER A 77 30.82 18.83 16.73
C SER A 77 32.28 18.37 16.94
N ALA A 78 33.27 19.20 16.59
CA ALA A 78 34.70 18.86 16.62
C ALA A 78 35.02 17.50 15.96
N THR A 79 34.37 17.23 14.82
CA THR A 79 34.49 15.97 14.07
C THR A 79 34.76 16.25 12.59
N THR A 80 34.83 15.19 11.78
CA THR A 80 35.04 15.31 10.33
C THR A 80 33.77 14.94 9.57
N THR A 81 33.54 15.55 8.40
CA THR A 81 32.41 15.19 7.53
C THR A 81 32.38 13.68 7.20
N PRO A 82 33.51 13.00 6.90
CA PRO A 82 33.51 11.54 6.74
C PRO A 82 33.08 10.76 7.98
N ALA A 83 33.39 11.23 9.19
CA ALA A 83 32.91 10.61 10.43
C ALA A 83 31.38 10.76 10.57
N LEU A 84 30.85 11.97 10.38
CA LEU A 84 29.39 12.19 10.37
C LEU A 84 28.69 11.33 9.32
N LEU A 85 29.23 11.29 8.10
CA LEU A 85 28.67 10.45 7.03
C LEU A 85 28.71 8.97 7.37
N ARG A 86 29.61 8.49 8.25
CA ARG A 86 29.65 7.10 8.71
C ARG A 86 28.56 6.78 9.72
N GLU A 87 28.26 7.73 10.59
CA GLU A 87 27.34 7.58 11.72
C GLU A 87 25.89 7.90 11.35
N HIS A 88 25.68 8.84 10.45
CA HIS A 88 24.38 9.37 10.09
C HIS A 88 23.94 9.02 8.67
N PRO A 89 22.63 8.91 8.40
CA PRO A 89 22.08 8.69 7.06
C PRO A 89 22.09 9.95 6.17
N ALA A 90 23.15 10.77 6.26
CA ALA A 90 23.25 12.06 5.57
C ALA A 90 24.09 12.02 4.28
N SER A 91 24.58 10.83 3.87
CA SER A 91 25.31 10.70 2.60
C SER A 91 24.37 10.80 1.39
N GLU A 92 24.93 11.14 0.22
CA GLU A 92 24.19 11.17 -1.05
C GLU A 92 23.45 9.84 -1.32
N GLU A 93 24.11 8.71 -1.06
CA GLU A 93 23.50 7.38 -1.25
C GLU A 93 22.29 7.16 -0.33
N TRP A 94 22.39 7.59 0.92
CA TRP A 94 21.30 7.48 1.89
C TRP A 94 20.15 8.41 1.52
N LEU A 95 20.42 9.65 1.15
CA LEU A 95 19.40 10.58 0.70
C LEU A 95 18.68 10.06 -0.54
N ARG A 96 19.39 9.54 -1.55
CA ARG A 96 18.76 8.89 -2.72
C ARG A 96 17.86 7.73 -2.31
N LEU A 97 18.30 6.90 -1.36
CA LEU A 97 17.50 5.79 -0.87
C LEU A 97 16.23 6.26 -0.15
N LEU A 98 16.36 7.24 0.75
CA LEU A 98 15.24 7.78 1.52
C LEU A 98 14.26 8.55 0.63
N MET A 99 14.74 9.29 -0.38
CA MET A 99 13.88 9.98 -1.34
C MET A 99 13.13 9.02 -2.27
N ARG A 100 13.77 7.92 -2.69
CA ARG A 100 13.05 6.81 -3.36
C ARG A 100 11.94 6.21 -2.48
N ARG A 101 12.08 6.32 -1.15
CA ARG A 101 11.15 5.82 -0.13
C ARG A 101 10.33 6.93 0.54
N LEU A 102 10.31 8.15 -0.03
CA LEU A 102 9.86 9.35 0.69
C LEU A 102 8.46 9.22 1.31
N ASP A 103 7.53 8.56 0.62
CA ASP A 103 6.18 8.34 1.14
C ASP A 103 6.20 7.48 2.41
N GLY A 104 6.99 6.41 2.44
CA GLY A 104 7.17 5.59 3.64
C GLY A 104 7.99 6.27 4.72
N VAL A 105 8.98 7.08 4.35
CA VAL A 105 9.78 7.91 5.27
C VAL A 105 8.88 8.88 6.03
N ALA A 106 7.99 9.57 5.30
CA ALA A 106 7.04 10.51 5.85
C ALA A 106 6.11 9.88 6.90
N VAL A 107 5.54 8.70 6.60
CA VAL A 107 4.70 7.96 7.57
C VAL A 107 5.50 7.58 8.83
N ILE A 108 6.73 7.11 8.65
CA ILE A 108 7.59 6.71 9.78
C ILE A 108 7.95 7.93 10.63
N TYR A 109 8.23 9.09 10.03
CA TYR A 109 8.53 10.30 10.79
C TYR A 109 7.33 10.89 11.51
N ARG A 110 6.11 10.81 10.94
CA ARG A 110 4.88 11.15 11.67
C ARG A 110 4.69 10.28 12.90
N LEU A 111 4.89 8.97 12.77
CA LEU A 111 4.87 8.04 13.90
C LEU A 111 5.96 8.37 14.93
N THR A 112 7.17 8.69 14.47
CA THR A 112 8.27 9.08 15.35
C THR A 112 7.94 10.38 16.10
N ALA A 113 7.35 11.37 15.43
CA ALA A 113 6.94 12.63 16.04
C ALA A 113 5.89 12.41 17.14
N ALA A 114 4.89 11.56 16.90
CA ALA A 114 3.93 11.16 17.92
C ALA A 114 4.64 10.53 19.13
N LEU A 115 5.57 9.58 18.90
CA LEU A 115 6.35 8.99 20.00
C LEU A 115 7.14 10.03 20.82
N CYS A 116 7.62 11.11 20.21
CA CYS A 116 8.34 12.16 20.94
C CYS A 116 7.43 13.00 21.86
N GLU A 117 6.11 12.96 21.71
CA GLU A 117 5.18 13.67 22.61
C GLU A 117 5.29 13.11 24.04
N GLU A 118 5.51 11.80 24.17
CA GLU A 118 5.56 11.10 25.48
C GLU A 118 6.96 10.59 25.86
N TRP A 119 7.82 10.28 24.89
CA TRP A 119 9.11 9.61 25.14
C TRP A 119 10.33 10.38 24.64
N PHE A 120 10.38 11.69 24.87
CA PHE A 120 11.56 12.49 24.54
C PHE A 120 12.66 12.39 25.62
N PRO A 121 13.96 12.32 25.26
CA PRO A 121 14.50 12.19 23.90
C PRO A 121 14.53 10.74 23.42
N ILE A 122 14.18 10.52 22.15
CA ILE A 122 14.38 9.22 21.51
C ILE A 122 15.71 9.16 20.77
N ARG A 123 16.18 7.94 20.51
CA ARG A 123 17.18 7.70 19.45
C ARG A 123 16.51 7.02 18.27
N PHE A 124 16.94 7.37 17.06
CA PHE A 124 16.38 6.85 15.82
C PHE A 124 17.46 6.24 14.92
N ARG A 125 17.11 5.19 14.17
CA ARG A 125 17.99 4.58 13.16
C ARG A 125 17.22 4.06 11.95
N TRP A 126 17.71 4.39 10.75
CA TRP A 126 17.24 3.79 9.49
C TRP A 126 17.94 2.46 9.16
N TYR A 127 17.22 1.56 8.47
CA TYR A 127 17.74 0.33 7.88
C TYR A 127 17.62 0.34 6.35
N ARG A 128 18.71 0.00 5.65
CA ARG A 128 18.72 -0.10 4.18
C ARG A 128 18.11 -1.41 3.71
N SER A 129 18.54 -2.52 4.32
CA SER A 129 18.24 -3.89 3.90
C SER A 129 17.81 -4.81 5.05
N GLY A 130 17.88 -4.33 6.30
CA GLY A 130 17.41 -5.05 7.49
C GLY A 130 15.93 -5.51 7.43
N PRO A 131 15.48 -6.31 8.41
CA PRO A 131 14.09 -6.72 8.49
C PRO A 131 13.16 -5.56 8.88
N ALA A 132 13.64 -4.54 9.60
CA ALA A 132 12.92 -3.31 9.91
C ALA A 132 13.17 -2.18 8.89
N ASP A 133 12.27 -1.19 8.86
CA ASP A 133 12.47 0.08 8.15
C ASP A 133 13.29 1.03 9.00
N ALA A 134 12.86 1.21 10.23
CA ALA A 134 13.57 2.00 11.22
C ALA A 134 13.55 1.29 12.58
N ALA A 135 14.35 1.78 13.51
CA ALA A 135 14.21 1.45 14.92
C ALA A 135 14.27 2.71 15.80
N ILE A 136 13.55 2.65 16.92
CA ILE A 136 13.42 3.72 17.92
C ILE A 136 13.80 3.18 19.30
N ALA A 137 14.58 3.93 20.06
CA ALA A 137 15.03 3.58 21.39
C ALA A 137 14.50 4.67 22.30
N LEU A 138 13.71 4.26 23.26
CA LEU A 138 13.05 5.13 24.21
C LEU A 138 14.01 5.46 25.36
N PRO A 139 13.76 6.55 26.13
CA PRO A 139 14.60 6.94 27.26
C PRO A 139 14.81 5.84 28.31
N ASP A 140 13.83 4.95 28.48
CA ASP A 140 13.86 3.83 29.43
C ASP A 140 14.65 2.59 28.93
N GLY A 141 15.21 2.66 27.72
CA GLY A 141 16.01 1.60 27.12
C GLY A 141 15.22 0.55 26.35
N ARG A 142 13.89 0.67 26.24
CA ARG A 142 13.09 -0.15 25.31
C ARG A 142 13.46 0.17 23.87
N THR A 143 13.41 -0.84 23.00
CA THR A 143 13.66 -0.68 21.57
C THR A 143 12.48 -1.15 20.72
N LEU A 144 12.08 -0.32 19.77
CA LEU A 144 10.97 -0.56 18.87
C LEU A 144 11.50 -0.76 17.44
N ALA A 145 11.04 -1.81 16.76
CA ALA A 145 11.18 -1.94 15.32
C ALA A 145 9.97 -1.33 14.62
N ILE A 146 10.19 -0.54 13.56
CA ILE A 146 9.11 -0.08 12.68
C ILE A 146 9.16 -0.88 11.38
N VAL A 147 8.06 -1.52 11.01
CA VAL A 147 7.94 -2.34 9.79
C VAL A 147 6.74 -1.89 8.99
N ARG A 148 6.98 -1.21 7.86
CA ARG A 148 5.95 -0.83 6.90
C ARG A 148 5.82 -1.88 5.81
N CYS A 149 4.59 -2.26 5.48
CA CYS A 149 4.27 -3.05 4.29
C CYS A 149 3.76 -2.11 3.20
N GLY A 150 4.52 -1.95 2.11
CA GLY A 150 4.05 -1.14 0.98
C GLY A 150 2.97 -1.84 0.16
N ARG A 151 2.18 -1.06 -0.59
CA ARG A 151 1.03 -1.58 -1.35
C ARG A 151 1.41 -2.61 -2.41
N THR A 152 2.55 -2.45 -3.07
CA THR A 152 3.05 -3.41 -4.06
C THR A 152 3.76 -4.62 -3.46
N ALA A 153 3.92 -4.70 -2.14
CA ALA A 153 4.52 -5.86 -1.49
C ALA A 153 3.64 -7.09 -1.68
N ASP A 154 4.24 -8.15 -2.22
CA ASP A 154 3.62 -9.46 -2.23
C ASP A 154 3.69 -10.10 -0.84
N ARG A 155 2.72 -10.97 -0.55
CA ARG A 155 2.59 -11.63 0.77
C ARG A 155 3.84 -12.41 1.14
N THR A 156 4.48 -13.06 0.18
CA THR A 156 5.67 -13.88 0.41
C THR A 156 6.89 -13.05 0.79
N ALA A 157 7.12 -11.91 0.13
CA ALA A 157 8.20 -10.98 0.43
C ALA A 157 8.02 -10.38 1.83
N PHE A 158 6.79 -9.99 2.18
CA PHE A 158 6.48 -9.52 3.53
C PHE A 158 6.65 -10.62 4.58
N ALA A 159 6.15 -11.83 4.35
CA ALA A 159 6.32 -12.97 5.26
C ALA A 159 7.81 -13.32 5.47
N ARG A 160 8.63 -13.32 4.41
CA ARG A 160 10.09 -13.50 4.52
C ARG A 160 10.74 -12.40 5.35
N ARG A 161 10.26 -11.15 5.22
CA ARG A 161 10.75 -10.02 5.99
C ARG A 161 10.41 -10.15 7.48
N ILE A 162 9.19 -10.59 7.80
CA ILE A 162 8.77 -10.90 9.17
C ILE A 162 9.56 -12.09 9.74
N GLY A 163 9.80 -13.15 8.95
CA GLY A 163 10.66 -14.26 9.35
C GLY A 163 12.07 -13.80 9.74
N ARG A 164 12.70 -12.94 8.92
CA ARG A 164 14.00 -12.33 9.26
C ARG A 164 13.97 -11.41 10.49
N LEU A 165 12.80 -10.87 10.85
CA LEU A 165 12.65 -10.08 12.07
C LEU A 165 12.66 -11.00 13.30
N ARG A 166 12.01 -12.17 13.20
CA ARG A 166 12.02 -13.20 14.25
C ARG A 166 13.43 -13.69 14.56
N ASP A 167 14.20 -13.94 13.52
CA ASP A 167 15.55 -14.50 13.62
C ASP A 167 16.62 -13.39 13.79
N GLY A 168 16.17 -12.13 13.93
CA GLY A 168 16.99 -10.92 13.92
C GLY A 168 17.25 -10.33 15.31
N PRO A 169 17.45 -9.00 15.40
CA PRO A 169 17.69 -8.33 16.68
C PRO A 169 16.51 -8.50 17.64
N ALA A 170 16.81 -8.65 18.93
CA ALA A 170 15.81 -8.73 19.99
C ALA A 170 15.24 -7.35 20.30
N PHE A 171 14.25 -6.89 19.54
CA PHE A 171 13.50 -5.67 19.85
C PHE A 171 12.55 -5.90 21.03
N SER A 172 12.29 -4.88 21.84
CA SER A 172 11.25 -4.94 22.88
C SER A 172 9.86 -5.08 22.25
N ALA A 173 9.61 -4.37 21.14
CA ALA A 173 8.38 -4.50 20.38
C ALA A 173 8.55 -4.16 18.88
N ALA A 174 7.55 -4.49 18.07
CA ALA A 174 7.44 -4.05 16.68
C ALA A 174 6.12 -3.32 16.40
N LEU A 175 6.24 -2.16 15.74
CA LEU A 175 5.13 -1.39 15.20
C LEU A 175 5.00 -1.67 13.69
N LEU A 176 3.92 -2.36 13.32
CA LEU A 176 3.64 -2.79 11.96
C LEU A 176 2.62 -1.87 11.31
N VAL A 177 3.02 -1.22 10.21
CA VAL A 177 2.17 -0.30 9.46
C VAL A 177 1.75 -0.93 8.13
N MET A 178 0.44 -1.15 7.97
CA MET A 178 -0.14 -1.92 6.87
C MET A 178 -0.99 -1.02 5.96
N PRO A 179 -1.00 -1.22 4.64
CA PRO A 179 -1.63 -0.26 3.74
C PRO A 179 -3.17 -0.43 3.69
N ASP A 180 -3.70 -1.56 4.18
CA ASP A 180 -5.13 -1.88 4.22
C ASP A 180 -5.46 -2.94 5.28
N GLU A 181 -6.75 -3.13 5.56
CA GLU A 181 -7.26 -4.05 6.60
C GLU A 181 -6.95 -5.52 6.29
N VAL A 182 -6.98 -5.94 5.02
CA VAL A 182 -6.68 -7.33 4.65
C VAL A 182 -5.22 -7.67 4.94
N ARG A 183 -4.29 -6.79 4.58
CA ARG A 183 -2.86 -6.97 4.91
C ARG A 183 -2.61 -6.88 6.40
N LEU A 184 -3.38 -6.05 7.11
CA LEU A 184 -3.36 -5.99 8.56
C LEU A 184 -3.78 -7.35 9.17
N GLY A 185 -4.90 -7.93 8.74
CA GLY A 185 -5.33 -9.27 9.17
C GLY A 185 -4.33 -10.36 8.81
N HIS A 186 -3.70 -10.29 7.64
CA HIS A 186 -2.62 -11.20 7.26
C HIS A 186 -1.40 -11.06 8.17
N ALA A 187 -0.98 -9.83 8.43
CA ALA A 187 0.16 -9.52 9.28
C ALA A 187 -0.05 -10.03 10.72
N ARG A 188 -1.27 -9.90 11.29
CA ARG A 188 -1.61 -10.44 12.62
C ARG A 188 -1.21 -11.91 12.76
N ARG A 189 -1.54 -12.73 11.76
CA ARG A 189 -1.20 -14.17 11.75
C ARG A 189 0.30 -14.42 11.61
N LEU A 190 1.00 -13.59 10.83
CA LEU A 190 2.44 -13.73 10.63
C LEU A 190 3.24 -13.35 11.88
N VAL A 191 2.73 -12.40 12.67
CA VAL A 191 3.43 -11.92 13.87
C VAL A 191 3.05 -12.65 15.16
N ALA A 192 1.95 -13.39 15.17
CA ALA A 192 1.55 -14.20 16.32
C ALA A 192 2.66 -15.09 16.92
N PRO A 193 3.56 -15.73 16.13
CA PRO A 193 4.65 -16.54 16.66
C PRO A 193 5.95 -15.76 16.95
N LEU A 194 5.95 -14.41 16.91
CA LEU A 194 7.15 -13.63 17.21
C LEU A 194 7.43 -13.59 18.72
N PRO A 195 8.71 -13.58 19.14
CA PRO A 195 9.09 -13.63 20.56
C PRO A 195 8.98 -12.28 21.29
N PHE A 196 8.45 -11.24 20.63
CA PHE A 196 8.29 -9.89 21.18
C PHE A 196 6.93 -9.31 20.82
N THR A 197 6.50 -8.31 21.59
CA THR A 197 5.18 -7.69 21.45
C THR A 197 5.06 -6.98 20.11
N CYS A 198 3.95 -7.20 19.40
CA CYS A 198 3.70 -6.57 18.10
C CYS A 198 2.40 -5.78 18.13
N PHE A 199 2.42 -4.59 17.54
CA PHE A 199 1.23 -3.76 17.35
C PHE A 199 1.06 -3.44 15.88
N LEU A 200 -0.18 -3.45 15.41
CA LEU A 200 -0.50 -3.26 14.01
C LEU A 200 -1.46 -2.07 13.85
N ALA A 201 -1.22 -1.24 12.84
CA ALA A 201 -2.10 -0.16 12.45
C ALA A 201 -2.19 -0.04 10.92
N GLN A 202 -3.25 0.59 10.43
CA GLN A 202 -3.34 1.00 9.03
C GLN A 202 -2.45 2.22 8.79
N GLU A 203 -1.83 2.30 7.61
CA GLU A 203 -0.93 3.38 7.20
C GLU A 203 -1.61 4.74 7.20
N SER A 204 -2.85 4.80 6.70
CA SER A 204 -3.66 6.02 6.72
C SER A 204 -3.88 6.55 8.14
N HIS A 205 -4.12 5.67 9.10
CA HIS A 205 -4.31 6.06 10.50
C HIS A 205 -2.98 6.43 11.15
N ALA A 206 -1.93 5.64 10.96
CA ALA A 206 -0.61 5.91 11.53
C ALA A 206 0.01 7.23 11.02
N ALA A 207 -0.30 7.63 9.78
CA ALA A 207 0.20 8.86 9.18
C ALA A 207 -0.41 10.15 9.79
N THR A 208 -1.58 10.05 10.42
CA THR A 208 -2.33 11.19 10.97
C THR A 208 -2.59 11.08 12.48
N ALA A 209 -2.19 9.98 13.10
CA ALA A 209 -2.43 9.71 14.51
C ALA A 209 -1.56 10.57 15.43
N SER A 210 -2.18 10.96 16.54
CA SER A 210 -1.50 11.42 17.76
C SER A 210 -1.20 10.23 18.67
N THR A 211 -0.48 10.46 19.77
CA THR A 211 -0.21 9.41 20.77
C THR A 211 -1.47 8.82 21.38
N GLU A 212 -2.53 9.62 21.51
CA GLU A 212 -3.83 9.23 22.08
C GLU A 212 -4.78 8.53 21.09
N SER A 213 -4.45 8.52 19.79
CA SER A 213 -5.31 7.94 18.78
C SER A 213 -5.43 6.42 18.94
N GLN A 214 -6.66 5.92 19.14
CA GLN A 214 -6.96 4.49 19.29
C GLN A 214 -6.94 3.75 17.95
N ILE A 215 -5.74 3.50 17.43
CA ILE A 215 -5.54 2.90 16.09
C ILE A 215 -4.72 1.61 16.12
N TRP A 216 -4.02 1.36 17.22
CA TRP A 216 -3.10 0.23 17.36
C TRP A 216 -3.83 -1.02 17.83
N ARG A 217 -3.53 -2.17 17.23
CA ARG A 217 -4.16 -3.45 17.57
C ARG A 217 -3.12 -4.50 17.88
N ALA A 218 -3.35 -5.28 18.93
CA ALA A 218 -2.54 -6.45 19.23
C ALA A 218 -2.77 -7.58 18.20
N PRO A 219 -1.88 -8.58 18.08
CA PRO A 219 -2.02 -9.67 17.11
C PRO A 219 -3.25 -10.53 17.36
N SER A 220 -3.72 -10.60 18.61
CA SER A 220 -4.97 -11.25 19.02
C SER A 220 -6.22 -10.62 18.41
N GLY A 221 -6.11 -9.43 17.82
CA GLY A 221 -7.26 -8.70 17.29
C GLY A 221 -8.05 -7.92 18.35
N ALA A 222 -7.46 -7.66 19.52
CA ALA A 222 -8.04 -6.83 20.57
C ALA A 222 -8.48 -5.45 20.06
N SER A 223 -9.36 -4.80 20.83
CA SER A 223 -9.81 -3.42 20.60
C SER A 223 -8.64 -2.48 20.31
N ALA A 224 -8.88 -1.51 19.44
CA ALA A 224 -7.87 -0.53 19.11
C ALA A 224 -7.49 0.27 20.37
N MET A 225 -6.20 0.56 20.53
CA MET A 225 -5.63 1.24 21.69
C MET A 225 -4.74 2.40 21.25
N SER A 226 -4.49 3.33 22.18
CA SER A 226 -3.55 4.43 21.96
C SER A 226 -2.12 3.91 21.91
N LEU A 227 -1.20 4.71 21.38
CA LEU A 227 0.21 4.34 21.33
C LEU A 227 0.81 4.27 22.73
N ALA A 228 0.39 5.15 23.65
CA ALA A 228 0.72 5.11 25.07
C ALA A 228 0.30 3.80 25.73
N THR A 229 -0.96 3.38 25.55
CA THR A 229 -1.42 2.10 26.09
C THR A 229 -0.66 0.92 25.48
N ALA A 230 -0.47 0.91 24.16
CA ALA A 230 0.27 -0.15 23.47
C ALA A 230 1.69 -0.29 24.05
N LEU A 231 2.42 0.82 24.15
CA LEU A 231 3.77 0.79 24.69
C LEU A 231 3.81 0.49 26.19
N GLY A 232 2.79 0.85 26.97
CA GLY A 232 2.67 0.43 28.37
C GLY A 232 2.68 -1.10 28.57
N LEU A 233 2.27 -1.87 27.54
CA LEU A 233 2.30 -3.35 27.55
C LEU A 233 3.68 -3.93 27.15
N VAL A 234 4.65 -3.09 26.79
CA VAL A 234 5.98 -3.52 26.33
C VAL A 234 6.95 -3.53 27.50
N SER A 235 7.41 -4.71 27.88
CA SER A 235 8.48 -4.92 28.86
C SER A 235 9.81 -5.30 28.21
N GLY A 236 10.90 -5.12 28.93
CA GLY A 236 12.23 -5.62 28.57
C GLY A 236 13.06 -4.66 27.72
N ARG A 237 14.38 -4.71 27.91
CA ARG A 237 15.34 -4.00 27.08
C ARG A 237 15.64 -4.82 25.83
N GLY A 238 15.66 -4.15 24.69
CA GLY A 238 16.04 -4.80 23.44
C GLY A 238 17.35 -4.25 22.89
N SER A 239 17.74 -4.75 21.73
CA SER A 239 18.93 -4.30 21.00
C SER A 239 18.59 -4.04 19.54
N TRP A 240 19.30 -3.11 18.92
CA TRP A 240 19.20 -2.87 17.50
C TRP A 240 20.32 -3.58 16.74
N GLY A 241 19.97 -4.22 15.63
CA GLY A 241 20.97 -4.78 14.73
C GLY A 241 21.86 -3.69 14.15
N ARG A 242 23.16 -3.97 14.04
CA ARG A 242 24.10 -3.11 13.30
C ARG A 242 24.11 -3.53 11.83
N GLU A 243 23.83 -2.59 10.93
CA GLU A 243 24.11 -2.81 9.50
C GLU A 243 25.58 -2.56 9.20
N PRO A 244 26.21 -3.34 8.30
CA PRO A 244 27.58 -3.13 7.86
C PRO A 244 27.78 -1.71 7.32
N THR A 245 28.79 -1.00 7.80
CA THR A 245 29.17 0.32 7.31
C THR A 245 29.54 0.22 5.82
N ARG A 246 28.93 1.06 4.95
CA ARG A 246 29.41 1.18 3.57
C ARG A 246 30.75 1.90 3.53
N GLN A 247 31.68 1.38 2.72
CA GLN A 247 33.06 1.86 2.61
C GLN A 247 33.16 3.20 1.86
N ARG A 248 32.33 3.44 0.83
CA ARG A 248 32.32 4.69 0.07
C ARG A 248 31.09 5.51 0.44
N ARG A 249 31.31 6.79 0.78
CA ARG A 249 30.25 7.75 1.12
C ARG A 249 30.68 9.12 0.63
N SER A 250 29.79 9.79 -0.09
CA SER A 250 30.00 11.16 -0.55
C SER A 250 29.01 12.09 0.15
N PRO A 251 29.41 13.34 0.42
CA PRO A 251 28.47 14.39 0.82
C PRO A 251 27.33 14.54 -0.21
N PRO A 252 26.14 14.99 0.21
CA PRO A 252 25.04 15.31 -0.68
C PRO A 252 25.50 16.26 -1.77
N HIS A 253 25.18 15.94 -3.02
CA HIS A 253 25.35 16.92 -4.09
C HIS A 253 24.12 17.82 -4.12
N SER A 254 24.34 19.11 -4.32
CA SER A 254 23.23 19.99 -4.69
C SER A 254 22.72 19.47 -6.02
N PRO A 255 21.45 19.02 -6.13
CA PRO A 255 20.91 18.63 -7.42
C PRO A 255 20.96 19.89 -8.27
N GLU A 256 21.76 19.85 -9.33
CA GLU A 256 21.63 20.83 -10.38
C GLU A 256 20.18 20.77 -10.87
N PRO A 257 19.51 21.92 -11.03
CA PRO A 257 18.10 21.97 -11.41
C PRO A 257 17.82 21.25 -12.75
N GLU A 258 18.84 20.99 -13.55
CA GLU A 258 18.70 20.45 -14.91
C GLU A 258 18.49 18.93 -14.98
N THR A 259 18.77 18.16 -13.91
CA THR A 259 18.47 16.70 -13.92
C THR A 259 17.09 16.39 -13.35
N ASP A 260 16.04 16.99 -13.90
CA ASP A 260 14.65 16.70 -13.53
C ASP A 260 14.25 15.23 -13.77
N ASP A 261 15.09 14.48 -14.50
CA ASP A 261 14.88 13.07 -14.82
C ASP A 261 15.44 12.08 -13.79
N ALA A 262 15.95 12.58 -12.66
CA ALA A 262 16.47 11.72 -11.60
C ALA A 262 15.35 10.91 -10.92
N ASP A 263 15.25 9.60 -11.24
CA ASP A 263 14.25 8.66 -10.71
C ASP A 263 14.06 8.68 -9.18
N TRP A 264 15.13 8.99 -8.44
CA TRP A 264 15.08 9.04 -6.99
C TRP A 264 14.32 10.26 -6.44
N ARG A 265 14.04 11.28 -7.26
CA ARG A 265 13.24 12.47 -6.91
C ARG A 265 11.75 12.32 -7.22
N LEU A 266 11.34 11.28 -7.95
CA LEU A 266 9.95 11.12 -8.42
C LEU A 266 8.93 11.25 -7.28
N SER A 267 9.19 10.71 -6.10
CA SER A 267 8.28 10.84 -4.95
C SER A 267 8.04 12.29 -4.49
N SER A 268 8.98 13.20 -4.71
CA SER A 268 8.81 14.64 -4.41
C SER A 268 8.17 15.42 -5.56
N LEU A 269 8.36 14.96 -6.80
CA LEU A 269 7.86 15.62 -8.00
C LEU A 269 6.39 15.26 -8.30
N LEU A 270 5.97 14.04 -7.91
CA LEU A 270 4.62 13.55 -8.17
C LEU A 270 3.61 14.12 -7.18
N LYS A 271 2.49 14.61 -7.71
CA LYS A 271 1.32 15.05 -6.94
C LYS A 271 0.60 13.85 -6.30
N PRO A 272 -0.18 14.05 -5.22
CA PRO A 272 -0.95 12.97 -4.60
C PRO A 272 -1.83 12.19 -5.60
N THR A 273 -2.50 12.89 -6.52
CA THR A 273 -3.35 12.25 -7.54
C THR A 273 -2.55 11.42 -8.54
N GLU A 274 -1.33 11.83 -8.88
CA GLU A 274 -0.43 11.07 -9.77
C GLU A 274 0.03 9.78 -9.09
N LYS A 275 0.44 9.87 -7.82
CA LYS A 275 0.81 8.69 -7.00
C LYS A 275 -0.35 7.72 -6.84
N ARG A 276 -1.56 8.24 -6.63
CA ARG A 276 -2.80 7.44 -6.58
C ARG A 276 -3.02 6.72 -7.90
N THR A 277 -2.96 7.43 -9.04
CA THR A 277 -3.12 6.82 -10.37
C THR A 277 -2.11 5.71 -10.62
N LEU A 278 -0.82 5.93 -10.33
CA LEU A 278 0.20 4.90 -10.49
C LEU A 278 -0.07 3.69 -9.59
N SER A 279 -0.57 3.91 -8.36
CA SER A 279 -0.94 2.83 -7.44
C SER A 279 -2.17 2.05 -7.94
N LEU A 280 -3.15 2.73 -8.54
CA LEU A 280 -4.31 2.07 -9.16
C LEU A 280 -3.88 1.24 -10.38
N LEU A 281 -3.04 1.78 -11.26
CA LEU A 281 -2.53 1.06 -12.44
C LEU A 281 -1.60 -0.11 -12.06
N ALA A 282 -0.93 -0.05 -10.90
CA ALA A 282 -0.14 -1.18 -10.38
C ALA A 282 -1.02 -2.33 -9.92
N ASP A 283 -2.21 -2.01 -9.41
CA ASP A 283 -3.17 -2.99 -8.94
C ASP A 283 -3.96 -3.56 -10.13
N TRP A 284 -4.39 -2.67 -11.01
CA TRP A 284 -5.29 -2.92 -12.12
C TRP A 284 -4.66 -2.42 -13.44
N PRO A 285 -3.67 -3.16 -13.98
CA PRO A 285 -3.03 -2.78 -15.22
C PRO A 285 -3.99 -2.97 -16.41
N TRP A 286 -3.78 -2.24 -17.50
CA TRP A 286 -4.59 -2.30 -18.73
C TRP A 286 -5.98 -1.68 -18.60
N PHE A 287 -6.17 -0.72 -17.69
CA PHE A 287 -7.42 0.02 -17.60
C PHE A 287 -7.72 0.84 -18.85
N GLU A 288 -9.02 0.98 -19.15
CA GLU A 288 -9.49 2.06 -20.01
C GLU A 288 -9.39 3.38 -19.23
N PRO A 289 -9.18 4.53 -19.91
CA PRO A 289 -9.25 5.83 -19.25
C PRO A 289 -10.58 6.09 -18.52
N GLY A 290 -11.71 5.55 -19.01
CA GLY A 290 -13.03 5.68 -18.37
C GLY A 290 -13.18 4.90 -17.06
N ASP A 291 -12.52 3.74 -16.94
CA ASP A 291 -12.50 2.99 -15.67
C ASP A 291 -11.71 3.78 -14.62
N LEU A 292 -10.58 4.36 -15.04
CA LEU A 292 -9.74 5.19 -14.19
C LEU A 292 -10.46 6.48 -13.75
N GLU A 293 -11.26 7.08 -14.62
CA GLU A 293 -12.17 8.20 -14.31
C GLU A 293 -13.05 7.86 -13.11
N SER A 294 -13.70 6.70 -13.19
CA SER A 294 -14.62 6.22 -12.18
C SER A 294 -13.92 5.84 -10.87
N LEU A 295 -12.68 5.35 -10.89
CA LEU A 295 -11.93 5.01 -9.67
C LEU A 295 -11.29 6.22 -8.98
N LEU A 296 -10.91 7.24 -9.76
CA LEU A 296 -10.38 8.49 -9.23
C LEU A 296 -11.48 9.45 -8.78
N GLY A 297 -12.70 9.31 -9.31
CA GLY A 297 -13.79 10.24 -9.03
C GLY A 297 -13.54 11.63 -9.61
N VAL A 298 -12.87 11.70 -10.76
CA VAL A 298 -12.57 12.95 -11.47
C VAL A 298 -13.03 12.83 -12.91
N GLY A 299 -13.43 13.91 -13.57
CA GLY A 299 -13.94 13.84 -14.95
C GLY A 299 -12.88 13.51 -16.01
N ARG A 300 -13.33 13.05 -17.18
CA ARG A 300 -12.50 12.63 -18.33
C ARG A 300 -11.36 13.57 -18.69
N ARG A 301 -11.62 14.89 -18.74
CA ARG A 301 -10.58 15.90 -19.05
C ARG A 301 -9.42 15.84 -18.06
N ARG A 302 -9.71 15.64 -16.77
CA ARG A 302 -8.69 15.54 -15.72
C ARG A 302 -7.88 14.26 -15.85
N VAL A 303 -8.52 13.12 -16.15
CA VAL A 303 -7.81 11.85 -16.41
C VAL A 303 -6.91 11.96 -17.64
N SER A 304 -7.38 12.57 -18.72
CA SER A 304 -6.57 12.81 -19.92
C SER A 304 -5.33 13.65 -19.61
N ALA A 305 -5.49 14.77 -18.91
CA ALA A 305 -4.37 15.62 -18.50
C ALA A 305 -3.38 14.89 -17.58
N LEU A 306 -3.90 14.13 -16.61
CA LEU A 306 -3.12 13.34 -15.66
C LEU A 306 -2.31 12.24 -16.36
N THR A 307 -2.95 11.48 -17.26
CA THR A 307 -2.28 10.41 -18.01
C THR A 307 -1.27 10.97 -19.00
N ALA A 308 -1.55 12.10 -19.65
CA ALA A 308 -0.61 12.77 -20.53
C ALA A 308 0.66 13.22 -19.77
N GLU A 309 0.52 13.78 -18.56
CA GLU A 309 1.65 14.15 -17.71
C GLU A 309 2.47 12.92 -17.27
N LEU A 310 1.80 11.85 -16.83
CA LEU A 310 2.48 10.60 -16.47
C LEU A 310 3.17 9.93 -17.67
N GLN A 311 2.63 10.08 -18.88
CA GLN A 311 3.26 9.62 -20.12
C GLN A 311 4.48 10.47 -20.47
N ARG A 312 4.41 11.81 -20.35
CA ARG A 312 5.56 12.71 -20.55
C ARG A 312 6.73 12.36 -19.63
N ARG A 313 6.45 11.96 -18.38
CA ARG A 313 7.45 11.49 -17.42
C ARG A 313 7.92 10.05 -17.66
N GLY A 314 7.40 9.36 -18.66
CA GLY A 314 7.74 7.97 -18.96
C GLY A 314 7.31 6.99 -17.86
N LEU A 315 6.25 7.30 -17.10
CA LEU A 315 5.74 6.45 -16.01
C LEU A 315 4.53 5.60 -16.44
N VAL A 316 3.80 6.04 -17.46
CA VAL A 316 2.65 5.34 -18.03
C VAL A 316 2.87 5.19 -19.54
N THR A 317 2.46 4.05 -20.09
CA THR A 317 2.29 3.85 -21.53
C THR A 317 0.81 3.65 -21.84
N ALA A 318 0.41 3.94 -23.08
CA ALA A 318 -0.99 3.88 -23.50
C ALA A 318 -1.18 3.22 -24.88
N PRO A 319 -0.77 1.94 -25.07
CA PRO A 319 -0.95 1.26 -26.34
C PRO A 319 -2.42 1.12 -26.73
N ARG A 320 -2.67 0.90 -28.03
CA ARG A 320 -3.99 0.53 -28.54
C ARG A 320 -4.08 -0.98 -28.66
N LEU A 321 -5.04 -1.58 -27.96
CA LEU A 321 -5.31 -3.01 -27.94
C LEU A 321 -6.80 -3.20 -28.24
N GLY A 322 -7.14 -4.04 -29.22
CA GLY A 322 -8.54 -4.20 -29.66
C GLY A 322 -9.19 -2.87 -30.10
N GLY A 323 -8.41 -1.96 -30.71
CA GLY A 323 -8.86 -0.63 -31.14
C GLY A 323 -8.99 0.41 -30.02
N ARG A 324 -8.86 0.01 -28.75
CA ARG A 324 -9.08 0.88 -27.59
C ARG A 324 -7.77 1.21 -26.88
N ARG A 325 -7.69 2.40 -26.27
CA ARG A 325 -6.50 2.87 -25.52
C ARG A 325 -6.47 2.18 -24.14
N ARG A 326 -5.34 1.59 -23.77
CA ARG A 326 -5.15 0.88 -22.50
C ARG A 326 -3.98 1.45 -21.74
N LEU A 327 -4.16 1.77 -20.47
CA LEU A 327 -3.13 2.36 -19.62
C LEU A 327 -2.35 1.25 -18.90
N ALA A 328 -1.02 1.30 -18.98
CA ALA A 328 -0.14 0.39 -18.24
C ALA A 328 1.07 1.14 -17.68
N LEU A 329 1.65 0.60 -16.61
CA LEU A 329 2.88 1.14 -16.04
C LEU A 329 4.09 0.78 -16.90
N THR A 330 5.03 1.71 -17.03
CA THR A 330 6.35 1.44 -17.60
C THR A 330 7.26 0.77 -16.57
N ASP A 331 8.39 0.22 -17.00
CA ASP A 331 9.41 -0.32 -16.08
C ASP A 331 9.94 0.74 -15.10
N ARG A 332 10.06 1.99 -15.55
CA ARG A 332 10.44 3.13 -14.71
C ARG A 332 9.47 3.32 -13.54
N ALA A 333 8.16 3.30 -13.80
CA ALA A 333 7.15 3.40 -12.75
C ALA A 333 7.12 2.18 -11.82
N LEU A 334 7.33 0.97 -12.36
CA LEU A 334 7.44 -0.24 -11.55
C LEU A 334 8.66 -0.18 -10.61
N ILE A 335 9.80 0.32 -11.08
CA ILE A 335 11.00 0.54 -10.26
C ILE A 335 10.73 1.57 -9.16
N TRP A 336 10.09 2.68 -9.49
CA TRP A 336 9.70 3.69 -8.50
C TRP A 336 8.79 3.09 -7.41
N LEU A 337 7.69 2.42 -7.79
CA LEU A 337 6.76 1.78 -6.86
C LEU A 337 7.45 0.75 -5.96
N THR A 338 8.34 -0.07 -6.54
CA THR A 338 9.04 -1.11 -5.78
C THR A 338 10.02 -0.51 -4.79
N HIS A 339 10.71 0.58 -5.14
CA HIS A 339 11.53 1.28 -4.17
C HIS A 339 10.70 1.93 -3.06
N ARG A 340 9.59 2.62 -3.40
CA ARG A 340 8.65 3.23 -2.45
C ARG A 340 8.14 2.21 -1.43
N ASP A 341 7.86 1.00 -1.89
CA ASP A 341 7.23 -0.07 -1.09
C ASP A 341 8.23 -1.10 -0.55
N ARG A 342 9.54 -0.88 -0.78
CA ARG A 342 10.64 -1.78 -0.39
C ARG A 342 10.46 -3.21 -0.88
N THR A 343 10.11 -3.35 -2.15
CA THR A 343 9.96 -4.64 -2.85
C THR A 343 11.04 -4.80 -3.93
N SER A 344 11.09 -5.97 -4.57
CA SER A 344 12.10 -6.30 -5.58
C SER A 344 11.70 -5.74 -6.96
N PRO A 345 12.50 -4.82 -7.55
CA PRO A 345 12.23 -4.31 -8.88
C PRO A 345 12.28 -5.40 -9.96
N ALA A 346 13.15 -6.39 -9.79
CA ALA A 346 13.26 -7.53 -10.71
C ALA A 346 11.97 -8.36 -10.72
N ASP A 347 11.41 -8.65 -9.54
CA ASP A 347 10.18 -9.41 -9.43
C ASP A 347 8.97 -8.65 -10.01
N ALA A 348 8.91 -7.33 -9.80
CA ALA A 348 7.86 -6.51 -10.37
C ALA A 348 7.92 -6.47 -11.90
N ARG A 349 9.10 -6.21 -12.49
CA ARG A 349 9.28 -6.23 -13.95
C ARG A 349 8.95 -7.59 -14.56
N LYS A 350 9.48 -8.67 -13.99
CA LYS A 350 9.19 -10.05 -14.44
C LYS A 350 7.69 -10.36 -14.49
N ARG A 351 6.89 -9.76 -13.60
CA ARG A 351 5.43 -9.98 -13.55
C ARG A 351 4.67 -9.00 -14.44
N TRP A 352 4.99 -7.72 -14.36
CA TRP A 352 4.08 -6.64 -14.80
C TRP A 352 4.62 -5.75 -15.90
N SER A 353 5.86 -5.94 -16.35
CA SER A 353 6.44 -5.09 -17.40
C SER A 353 5.57 -5.08 -18.66
N ALA A 354 5.32 -3.87 -19.16
CA ALA A 354 4.68 -3.60 -20.43
C ALA A 354 5.71 -3.42 -21.57
N SER A 355 7.01 -3.56 -21.28
CA SER A 355 8.09 -3.43 -22.26
C SER A 355 7.98 -4.54 -23.30
N LEU A 356 8.20 -4.17 -24.56
CA LEU A 356 8.15 -5.10 -25.68
C LEU A 356 9.36 -6.05 -25.65
N LEU A 357 9.18 -7.29 -26.10
CA LEU A 357 10.28 -8.23 -26.32
C LEU A 357 11.05 -7.90 -27.61
N LYS A 358 10.33 -7.40 -28.62
CA LYS A 358 10.85 -6.88 -29.89
C LYS A 358 10.21 -5.52 -30.14
N GLU A 359 11.03 -4.47 -30.23
CA GLU A 359 10.56 -3.07 -30.32
C GLU A 359 9.71 -2.80 -31.56
N ASP A 360 10.09 -3.38 -32.71
CA ASP A 360 9.39 -3.17 -33.99
C ASP A 360 8.17 -4.07 -34.19
N ALA A 361 7.93 -5.04 -33.29
CA ALA A 361 6.81 -5.96 -33.42
C ALA A 361 5.52 -5.37 -32.81
N PRO A 362 4.33 -5.78 -33.29
CA PRO A 362 3.06 -5.29 -32.77
C PRO A 362 2.93 -5.46 -31.26
N PHE A 363 2.18 -4.54 -30.63
CA PHE A 363 1.85 -4.65 -29.22
C PHE A 363 0.80 -5.75 -29.02
N GLU A 364 1.25 -6.96 -28.67
CA GLU A 364 0.38 -8.10 -28.40
C GLU A 364 0.84 -8.90 -27.18
N TRP A 365 -0.02 -9.79 -26.67
CA TRP A 365 0.25 -10.57 -25.47
C TRP A 365 1.51 -11.46 -25.58
N ARG A 366 1.95 -11.82 -26.79
CA ARG A 366 3.19 -12.60 -26.98
C ARG A 366 4.44 -11.74 -26.94
N ASN A 367 4.32 -10.45 -27.26
CA ASN A 367 5.43 -9.53 -27.45
C ASN A 367 5.70 -8.64 -26.22
N VAL A 368 5.21 -8.98 -25.04
CA VAL A 368 5.47 -8.21 -23.80
C VAL A 368 6.22 -9.06 -22.78
N SER A 369 7.13 -8.45 -22.03
CA SER A 369 8.06 -9.20 -21.18
C SER A 369 7.44 -9.70 -19.85
N GLY A 370 6.49 -8.97 -19.28
CA GLY A 370 5.86 -9.31 -18.00
C GLY A 370 4.96 -10.57 -18.07
N THR A 371 5.26 -11.60 -17.28
CA THR A 371 4.51 -12.87 -17.27
C THR A 371 3.01 -12.72 -16.94
N ARG A 372 2.65 -11.91 -15.94
CA ARG A 372 1.24 -11.65 -15.59
C ARG A 372 0.59 -10.68 -16.57
N THR A 373 1.35 -9.70 -17.07
CA THR A 373 0.93 -8.85 -18.17
C THR A 373 0.48 -9.68 -19.38
N ARG A 374 1.28 -10.66 -19.82
CA ARG A 374 0.91 -11.59 -20.90
C ARG A 374 -0.37 -12.35 -20.60
N GLN A 375 -0.52 -12.85 -19.38
CA GLN A 375 -1.72 -13.57 -18.95
C GLN A 375 -2.98 -12.69 -19.01
N LEU A 376 -2.90 -11.45 -18.53
CA LEU A 376 -4.01 -10.51 -18.58
C LEU A 376 -4.38 -10.15 -20.02
N LEU A 377 -3.38 -9.88 -20.88
CA LEU A 377 -3.63 -9.59 -22.29
C LEU A 377 -4.19 -10.77 -23.06
N ARG A 378 -3.83 -12.02 -22.70
CA ARG A 378 -4.45 -13.23 -23.26
C ARG A 378 -5.93 -13.37 -22.87
N HIS A 379 -6.33 -12.77 -21.75
CA HIS A 379 -7.68 -12.76 -21.22
C HIS A 379 -8.23 -11.33 -21.14
N LEU A 380 -7.94 -10.51 -22.16
CA LEU A 380 -8.19 -9.07 -22.14
C LEU A 380 -9.68 -8.77 -21.92
N ASP A 381 -10.57 -9.34 -22.72
CA ASP A 381 -12.03 -9.17 -22.56
C ASP A 381 -12.54 -9.46 -21.14
N HIS A 382 -12.01 -10.50 -20.50
CA HIS A 382 -12.40 -10.87 -19.13
C HIS A 382 -11.91 -9.81 -18.14
N SER A 383 -10.65 -9.39 -18.28
CA SER A 383 -10.06 -8.34 -17.46
C SER A 383 -10.82 -7.02 -17.64
N GLU A 384 -11.21 -6.69 -18.87
CA GLU A 384 -12.01 -5.50 -19.20
C GLU A 384 -13.39 -5.52 -18.55
N ALA A 385 -14.06 -6.67 -18.55
CA ALA A 385 -15.36 -6.80 -17.92
C ALA A 385 -15.26 -6.61 -16.38
N VAL A 386 -14.23 -7.19 -15.76
CA VAL A 386 -13.92 -6.97 -14.33
C VAL A 386 -13.57 -5.50 -14.08
N HIS A 387 -12.77 -4.87 -14.94
CA HIS A 387 -12.39 -3.46 -14.86
C HIS A 387 -13.61 -2.52 -14.93
N GLY A 388 -14.49 -2.74 -15.92
CA GLY A 388 -15.72 -1.99 -16.07
C GLY A 388 -16.64 -2.15 -14.86
N PHE A 389 -16.75 -3.37 -14.32
CA PHE A 389 -17.50 -3.62 -13.08
C PHE A 389 -16.96 -2.79 -11.91
N VAL A 390 -15.65 -2.84 -11.64
CA VAL A 390 -15.07 -2.14 -10.49
C VAL A 390 -15.08 -0.62 -10.66
N GLY A 391 -14.90 -0.13 -11.89
CA GLY A 391 -15.07 1.28 -12.23
C GLY A 391 -16.49 1.75 -11.92
N ARG A 392 -17.49 1.03 -12.44
CA ARG A 392 -18.90 1.36 -12.19
C ARG A 392 -19.30 1.24 -10.73
N LEU A 393 -18.84 0.21 -10.02
CA LEU A 393 -19.07 0.07 -8.58
C LEU A 393 -18.55 1.29 -7.81
N ALA A 394 -17.37 1.81 -8.16
CA ALA A 394 -16.82 2.99 -7.52
C ALA A 394 -17.62 4.26 -7.82
N ALA A 395 -18.19 4.38 -9.02
CA ALA A 395 -19.10 5.48 -9.37
C ALA A 395 -20.42 5.38 -8.60
N ASP A 396 -21.07 4.22 -8.63
CA ASP A 396 -22.33 3.96 -7.92
C ASP A 396 -22.16 4.16 -6.41
N ALA A 397 -21.06 3.69 -5.83
CA ALA A 397 -20.76 3.85 -4.40
C ALA A 397 -20.74 5.33 -4.00
N ARG A 398 -20.05 6.19 -4.76
CA ARG A 398 -20.05 7.64 -4.50
C ARG A 398 -21.44 8.26 -4.58
N SER A 399 -22.25 7.85 -5.56
CA SER A 399 -23.62 8.33 -5.70
C SER A 399 -24.55 7.87 -4.58
N ALA A 400 -24.20 6.79 -3.89
CA ALA A 400 -24.96 6.19 -2.79
C ALA A 400 -24.40 6.52 -1.40
N ASP A 401 -23.51 7.52 -1.28
CA ASP A 401 -22.81 7.87 -0.04
C ASP A 401 -22.07 6.68 0.62
N LEU A 402 -21.53 5.80 -0.23
CA LEU A 402 -20.66 4.69 0.17
C LEU A 402 -19.22 4.99 -0.28
N ALA A 403 -18.26 4.56 0.53
CA ALA A 403 -16.85 4.61 0.17
C ALA A 403 -16.34 3.23 -0.25
N VAL A 404 -15.61 3.15 -1.36
CA VAL A 404 -14.81 1.96 -1.69
C VAL A 404 -13.55 1.99 -0.80
N ALA A 405 -13.62 1.36 0.37
CA ALA A 405 -12.53 1.32 1.33
C ALA A 405 -11.36 0.44 0.84
N GLN A 406 -11.68 -0.62 0.09
CA GLN A 406 -10.66 -1.50 -0.50
C GLN A 406 -11.15 -2.07 -1.82
N LEU A 407 -10.20 -2.24 -2.74
CA LEU A 407 -10.42 -2.90 -4.02
C LEU A 407 -9.14 -3.63 -4.45
N ASP A 408 -9.18 -4.96 -4.35
CA ASP A 408 -8.07 -5.86 -4.64
C ASP A 408 -8.26 -6.57 -6.00
N PRO A 409 -7.24 -6.54 -6.87
CA PRO A 409 -7.20 -7.30 -8.13
C PRO A 409 -7.02 -8.82 -7.86
N PRO A 410 -7.19 -9.69 -8.88
CA PRO A 410 -7.21 -11.15 -8.68
C PRO A 410 -6.00 -11.68 -7.89
N GLN A 411 -4.81 -11.18 -8.20
CA GLN A 411 -3.55 -11.57 -7.56
C GLN A 411 -3.44 -11.23 -6.08
N ARG A 412 -4.27 -10.31 -5.58
CA ARG A 412 -4.36 -9.92 -4.15
C ARG A 412 -5.64 -10.43 -3.50
N ALA A 413 -6.68 -10.63 -4.29
CA ALA A 413 -7.97 -11.14 -3.87
C ALA A 413 -7.92 -12.63 -3.49
N SER A 414 -6.94 -13.39 -3.97
CA SER A 414 -6.75 -14.81 -3.62
C SER A 414 -6.63 -15.03 -2.10
N ARG A 415 -7.21 -16.10 -1.57
CA ARG A 415 -7.11 -16.51 -0.15
C ARG A 415 -6.65 -17.96 -0.07
N TYR A 416 -5.78 -18.25 0.89
CA TYR A 416 -5.25 -19.59 1.15
C TYR A 416 -5.74 -20.04 2.53
N PHE A 417 -6.23 -21.26 2.63
CA PHE A 417 -6.82 -21.79 3.85
C PHE A 417 -6.59 -23.31 3.93
N ARG A 418 -6.60 -23.86 5.16
CA ARG A 418 -6.57 -25.30 5.34
C ARG A 418 -8.00 -25.83 5.47
N HIS A 419 -8.30 -26.91 4.77
CA HIS A 419 -9.57 -27.63 4.88
C HIS A 419 -9.25 -29.13 4.90
N ARG A 420 -9.70 -29.83 5.95
CA ARG A 420 -9.40 -31.25 6.21
C ARG A 420 -7.89 -31.58 6.09
N GLY A 421 -7.06 -30.75 6.74
CA GLY A 421 -5.60 -30.90 6.77
C GLY A 421 -4.85 -30.49 5.50
N ARG A 422 -5.54 -30.22 4.38
CA ARG A 422 -4.93 -29.85 3.09
C ARG A 422 -4.99 -28.35 2.84
N LEU A 423 -3.99 -27.80 2.17
CA LEU A 423 -3.97 -26.40 1.75
C LEU A 423 -4.81 -26.21 0.49
N HIS A 424 -5.77 -25.30 0.54
CA HIS A 424 -6.65 -24.91 -0.54
C HIS A 424 -6.57 -23.40 -0.79
N SER A 425 -7.13 -22.96 -1.92
CA SER A 425 -7.28 -21.53 -2.20
C SER A 425 -8.56 -21.21 -2.96
N ILE A 426 -9.08 -20.01 -2.73
CA ILE A 426 -10.02 -19.33 -3.64
C ILE A 426 -9.26 -18.26 -4.43
N GLN A 427 -9.66 -18.05 -5.69
CA GLN A 427 -9.03 -17.10 -6.62
C GLN A 427 -10.11 -16.23 -7.28
N PRO A 428 -10.78 -15.36 -6.50
CA PRO A 428 -11.74 -14.40 -7.05
C PRO A 428 -11.08 -13.47 -8.07
N ASP A 429 -11.88 -12.99 -9.02
CA ASP A 429 -11.47 -11.97 -9.99
C ASP A 429 -11.30 -10.60 -9.33
N ALA A 430 -12.04 -10.32 -8.27
CA ALA A 430 -11.79 -9.17 -7.42
C ALA A 430 -12.21 -9.44 -5.98
N PHE A 431 -11.63 -8.70 -5.05
CA PHE A 431 -12.17 -8.55 -3.71
C PHE A 431 -12.40 -7.07 -3.46
N GLY A 432 -13.51 -6.71 -2.81
CA GLY A 432 -13.75 -5.33 -2.41
C GLY A 432 -14.35 -5.22 -1.03
N LEU A 433 -14.22 -4.02 -0.47
CA LEU A 433 -14.79 -3.63 0.80
C LEU A 433 -15.48 -2.27 0.61
N LEU A 434 -16.80 -2.26 0.67
CA LEU A 434 -17.55 -1.00 0.75
C LEU A 434 -17.70 -0.61 2.21
N ARG A 435 -17.60 0.68 2.50
CA ARG A 435 -17.83 1.27 3.82
C ARG A 435 -19.07 2.16 3.72
N GLY A 436 -20.11 1.79 4.47
CA GLY A 436 -21.23 2.68 4.79
C GLY A 436 -21.00 3.39 6.13
N PRO A 437 -22.02 4.10 6.65
CA PRO A 437 -21.92 4.83 7.92
C PRO A 437 -21.48 3.94 9.09
N ASP A 438 -22.12 2.79 9.27
CA ASP A 438 -21.95 1.95 10.47
C ASP A 438 -21.35 0.56 10.19
N ARG A 439 -20.98 0.26 8.94
CA ARG A 439 -20.56 -1.10 8.58
C ARG A 439 -19.66 -1.18 7.36
N TYR A 440 -18.95 -2.29 7.31
CA TYR A 440 -18.16 -2.73 6.17
C TYR A 440 -18.85 -3.90 5.47
N LEU A 441 -18.89 -3.86 4.14
CA LEU A 441 -19.50 -4.87 3.28
C LEU A 441 -18.43 -5.52 2.41
N PRO A 442 -17.78 -6.60 2.89
CA PRO A 442 -16.81 -7.33 2.09
C PRO A 442 -17.51 -8.15 0.99
N PHE A 443 -16.89 -8.23 -0.17
CA PHE A 443 -17.38 -9.09 -1.26
C PHE A 443 -16.24 -9.67 -2.10
N PHE A 444 -16.49 -10.85 -2.65
CA PHE A 444 -15.74 -11.45 -3.74
C PHE A 444 -16.50 -11.26 -5.04
N LEU A 445 -15.79 -11.02 -6.13
CA LEU A 445 -16.33 -10.98 -7.47
C LEU A 445 -15.80 -12.15 -8.29
N GLU A 446 -16.73 -12.79 -9.00
CA GLU A 446 -16.51 -13.83 -9.98
C GLU A 446 -17.18 -13.40 -11.28
N TRP A 447 -16.41 -13.20 -12.35
CA TRP A 447 -16.93 -12.88 -13.67
C TRP A 447 -16.80 -14.11 -14.56
N GLU A 448 -17.89 -14.84 -14.79
CA GLU A 448 -17.82 -16.15 -15.43
C GLU A 448 -18.37 -16.14 -16.86
N ARG A 449 -17.51 -16.45 -17.83
CA ARG A 449 -17.81 -16.43 -19.27
C ARG A 449 -18.00 -17.81 -19.90
N ARG A 450 -17.50 -18.86 -19.25
CA ARG A 450 -17.30 -20.20 -19.85
C ARG A 450 -18.07 -21.31 -19.14
N ALA A 451 -18.48 -21.12 -17.90
CA ALA A 451 -19.23 -22.13 -17.16
C ALA A 451 -20.68 -22.23 -17.66
N ILE A 452 -20.88 -23.04 -18.71
CA ILE A 452 -22.19 -23.25 -19.34
C ILE A 452 -22.86 -24.51 -18.81
N ARG A 453 -22.07 -25.51 -18.38
CA ARG A 453 -22.57 -26.83 -17.94
C ARG A 453 -22.70 -26.89 -16.42
N PRO A 454 -23.71 -27.59 -15.86
CA PRO A 454 -23.87 -27.74 -14.42
C PRO A 454 -22.61 -28.23 -13.69
N LYS A 455 -21.90 -29.22 -14.27
CA LYS A 455 -20.64 -29.74 -13.72
C LYS A 455 -19.56 -28.65 -13.59
N THR A 456 -19.42 -27.76 -14.57
CA THR A 456 -18.40 -26.70 -14.52
C THR A 456 -18.81 -25.58 -13.56
N MET A 457 -20.11 -25.29 -13.45
CA MET A 457 -20.64 -24.34 -12.46
C MET A 457 -20.38 -24.83 -11.04
N ALA A 458 -20.72 -26.10 -10.74
CA ALA A 458 -20.44 -26.72 -9.44
C ALA A 458 -18.94 -26.72 -9.13
N ALA A 459 -18.10 -27.03 -10.12
CA ALA A 459 -16.63 -26.97 -9.95
C ALA A 459 -16.12 -25.57 -9.64
N ARG A 460 -16.73 -24.50 -10.20
CA ARG A 460 -16.38 -23.11 -9.88
C ARG A 460 -16.77 -22.73 -8.44
N LEU A 461 -17.90 -23.26 -7.95
CA LEU A 461 -18.40 -22.98 -6.61
C LEU A 461 -17.68 -23.79 -5.50
N ALA A 462 -17.21 -25.00 -5.81
CA ALA A 462 -16.64 -25.91 -4.82
C ALA A 462 -15.50 -25.33 -3.94
N PRO A 463 -14.56 -24.51 -4.44
CA PRO A 463 -13.58 -23.83 -3.60
C PRO A 463 -14.18 -22.90 -2.56
N TYR A 464 -15.28 -22.21 -2.91
CA TYR A 464 -15.99 -21.33 -1.99
C TYR A 464 -16.75 -22.12 -0.93
N LEU A 465 -17.43 -23.20 -1.29
CA LEU A 465 -18.11 -24.06 -0.30
C LEU A 465 -17.12 -24.52 0.79
N ARG A 466 -15.93 -24.99 0.40
CA ARG A 466 -14.87 -25.35 1.36
C ARG A 466 -14.37 -24.17 2.19
N TYR A 467 -14.31 -22.97 1.61
CA TYR A 467 -13.86 -21.76 2.30
C TYR A 467 -14.89 -21.28 3.34
N PHE A 468 -16.18 -21.40 3.01
CA PHE A 468 -17.32 -20.96 3.84
C PHE A 468 -17.79 -22.00 4.86
N GLU A 469 -17.36 -23.26 4.77
CA GLU A 469 -17.66 -24.31 5.74
C GLU A 469 -17.12 -24.00 7.16
N GLY A 470 -16.08 -23.17 7.29
CA GLY A 470 -15.49 -22.79 8.58
C GLY A 470 -15.67 -21.31 8.94
N HIS A 471 -15.07 -20.91 10.07
CA HIS A 471 -15.03 -19.50 10.54
C HIS A 471 -14.10 -18.60 9.72
N ARG A 472 -13.34 -19.19 8.79
CA ARG A 472 -12.27 -18.52 8.07
C ARG A 472 -12.68 -17.22 7.36
N PRO A 473 -13.85 -17.13 6.67
CA PRO A 473 -14.25 -15.88 6.03
C PRO A 473 -14.47 -14.75 7.05
N LEU A 474 -14.97 -15.07 8.25
CA LEU A 474 -15.13 -14.10 9.32
C LEU A 474 -13.77 -13.66 9.86
N ASP A 475 -12.86 -14.60 10.13
CA ASP A 475 -11.51 -14.31 10.63
C ASP A 475 -10.69 -13.44 9.65
N ASP A 476 -10.82 -13.70 8.35
CA ASP A 476 -10.05 -13.00 7.32
C ASP A 476 -10.58 -11.59 7.01
N HIS A 477 -11.86 -11.31 7.31
CA HIS A 477 -12.54 -10.10 6.81
C HIS A 477 -13.38 -9.34 7.85
N GLY A 478 -13.55 -9.84 9.07
CA GLY A 478 -14.43 -9.27 10.10
C GLY A 478 -15.93 -9.46 9.86
N ALA A 479 -16.32 -9.85 8.65
CA ALA A 479 -17.66 -10.26 8.27
C ALA A 479 -17.58 -11.30 7.15
N LYS A 480 -18.60 -12.15 6.99
CA LYS A 480 -18.65 -13.12 5.87
C LYS A 480 -18.77 -12.34 4.55
N PRO A 481 -17.81 -12.45 3.61
CA PRO A 481 -17.90 -11.76 2.33
C PRO A 481 -19.08 -12.27 1.50
N ARG A 482 -19.76 -11.36 0.80
CA ARG A 482 -20.74 -11.72 -0.22
C ARG A 482 -20.02 -12.28 -1.45
N LEU A 483 -20.53 -13.34 -2.07
CA LEU A 483 -20.00 -13.86 -3.32
C LEU A 483 -20.87 -13.32 -4.47
N LEU A 484 -20.32 -12.40 -5.25
CA LEU A 484 -20.98 -11.82 -6.42
C LEU A 484 -20.51 -12.59 -7.66
N VAL A 485 -21.44 -13.20 -8.38
CA VAL A 485 -21.17 -13.90 -9.63
C VAL A 485 -21.88 -13.20 -10.77
N VAL A 486 -21.14 -12.76 -11.78
CA VAL A 486 -21.69 -12.14 -12.99
C VAL A 486 -21.48 -13.08 -14.17
N LEU A 487 -22.57 -13.43 -14.84
CA LEU A 487 -22.58 -14.30 -16.02
C LEU A 487 -22.80 -13.46 -17.28
N GLU A 488 -22.45 -14.00 -18.44
CA GLU A 488 -22.68 -13.29 -19.72
C GLU A 488 -24.17 -13.17 -20.07
N GLN A 489 -25.04 -14.05 -19.54
CA GLN A 489 -26.45 -14.15 -19.93
C GLN A 489 -27.37 -14.47 -18.75
N ASP A 490 -28.60 -13.97 -18.80
CA ASP A 490 -29.61 -14.19 -17.75
C ASP A 490 -29.97 -15.67 -17.53
N LEU A 491 -30.11 -16.42 -18.63
CA LEU A 491 -30.41 -17.85 -18.54
C LEU A 491 -29.30 -18.62 -17.81
N LEU A 492 -28.03 -18.23 -18.01
CA LEU A 492 -26.89 -18.82 -17.30
C LEU A 492 -26.86 -18.41 -15.84
N ALA A 493 -27.19 -17.16 -15.52
CA ALA A 493 -27.32 -16.69 -14.13
C ALA A 493 -28.37 -17.51 -13.37
N SER A 494 -29.54 -17.74 -13.98
CA SER A 494 -30.61 -18.55 -13.40
C SER A 494 -30.18 -20.00 -13.20
N ARG A 495 -29.58 -20.63 -14.22
CA ARG A 495 -29.06 -22.01 -14.11
C ARG A 495 -27.95 -22.14 -13.06
N PHE A 496 -27.05 -21.16 -12.97
CA PHE A 496 -25.99 -21.14 -11.96
C PHE A 496 -26.57 -21.11 -10.56
N MET A 497 -27.62 -20.30 -10.33
CA MET A 497 -28.31 -20.24 -9.04
C MET A 497 -28.94 -21.58 -8.65
N THR A 498 -29.58 -22.29 -9.60
CA THR A 498 -30.12 -23.65 -9.35
C THR A 498 -29.02 -24.61 -8.92
N VAL A 499 -27.91 -24.64 -9.65
CA VAL A 499 -26.76 -25.51 -9.33
C VAL A 499 -26.16 -25.14 -7.99
N ALA A 500 -26.00 -23.84 -7.71
CA ALA A 500 -25.43 -23.38 -6.47
C ALA A 500 -26.28 -23.77 -5.26
N ARG A 501 -27.61 -23.68 -5.35
CA ARG A 501 -28.52 -24.14 -4.30
C ARG A 501 -28.39 -25.63 -4.04
N ALA A 502 -28.45 -26.45 -5.08
CA ALA A 502 -28.29 -27.89 -4.96
C ALA A 502 -26.94 -28.26 -4.31
N GLU A 503 -25.86 -27.55 -4.66
CA GLU A 503 -24.55 -27.77 -4.07
C GLU A 503 -24.46 -27.30 -2.60
N MET A 504 -25.06 -26.15 -2.26
CA MET A 504 -25.12 -25.64 -0.88
C MET A 504 -25.92 -26.59 0.02
N GLU A 505 -27.08 -27.07 -0.44
CA GLU A 505 -27.91 -28.08 0.23
C GLU A 505 -27.15 -29.40 0.41
N ARG A 506 -26.48 -29.89 -0.64
CA ARG A 506 -25.68 -31.13 -0.61
C ARG A 506 -24.52 -31.08 0.39
N THR A 507 -23.91 -29.91 0.57
CA THR A 507 -22.76 -29.72 1.49
C THR A 507 -23.14 -29.21 2.87
N ASP A 508 -24.40 -28.82 3.08
CA ASP A 508 -24.85 -28.07 4.26
C ASP A 508 -23.99 -26.81 4.55
N VAL A 509 -23.64 -26.07 3.49
CA VAL A 509 -22.86 -24.83 3.60
C VAL A 509 -23.59 -23.69 2.93
N GLN A 510 -23.92 -22.67 3.71
CA GLN A 510 -24.56 -21.45 3.21
C GLN A 510 -23.51 -20.40 2.82
N ILE A 511 -23.56 -19.98 1.55
CA ILE A 511 -22.76 -18.86 1.02
C ILE A 511 -23.70 -17.66 0.81
N PRO A 512 -23.35 -16.43 1.24
CA PRO A 512 -24.06 -15.21 0.87
C PRO A 512 -23.88 -14.89 -0.64
N LEU A 513 -24.52 -15.70 -1.48
CA LEU A 513 -24.36 -15.72 -2.94
C LEU A 513 -25.37 -14.78 -3.63
N PHE A 514 -24.84 -13.97 -4.53
CA PHE A 514 -25.61 -13.06 -5.39
C PHE A 514 -25.19 -13.28 -6.84
N VAL A 515 -26.16 -13.52 -7.72
CA VAL A 515 -25.88 -13.82 -9.13
C VAL A 515 -26.59 -12.82 -10.02
N SER A 516 -25.87 -12.25 -10.98
CA SER A 516 -26.43 -11.38 -12.00
C SER A 516 -25.87 -11.76 -13.37
N ASP A 517 -26.38 -11.11 -14.40
CA ASP A 517 -25.83 -11.12 -15.74
C ASP A 517 -25.22 -9.75 -16.10
N ARG A 518 -24.40 -9.75 -17.14
CA ARG A 518 -23.70 -8.57 -17.67
C ARG A 518 -24.65 -7.46 -18.08
N GLU A 519 -25.68 -7.75 -18.85
CA GLU A 519 -26.58 -6.74 -19.43
C GLU A 519 -27.28 -5.94 -18.32
N ARG A 520 -27.80 -6.61 -17.28
CA ARG A 520 -28.41 -5.92 -16.15
C ARG A 520 -27.41 -5.10 -15.34
N ILE A 521 -26.21 -5.63 -15.13
CA ILE A 521 -25.13 -4.90 -14.44
C ILE A 521 -24.68 -3.67 -15.25
N GLU A 522 -24.68 -3.75 -16.58
CA GLU A 522 -24.36 -2.64 -17.50
C GLU A 522 -25.53 -1.67 -17.68
N SER A 523 -26.77 -2.08 -17.41
CA SER A 523 -27.94 -1.18 -17.41
C SER A 523 -28.11 -0.45 -16.06
N ALA A 524 -28.31 -1.19 -14.96
CA ALA A 524 -28.71 -0.62 -13.67
C ALA A 524 -27.58 -0.47 -12.64
N GLY A 525 -26.41 -1.02 -12.92
CA GLY A 525 -25.21 -0.86 -12.09
C GLY A 525 -25.03 -1.88 -10.97
N PRO A 526 -23.80 -2.07 -10.46
CA PRO A 526 -23.50 -3.03 -9.40
C PRO A 526 -24.30 -2.82 -8.10
N LEU A 527 -24.71 -1.59 -7.77
CA LEU A 527 -25.51 -1.34 -6.56
C LEU A 527 -27.02 -1.48 -6.78
N GLY A 528 -27.45 -1.60 -8.04
CA GLY A 528 -28.85 -1.73 -8.43
C GLY A 528 -29.53 -3.02 -7.94
N LYS A 529 -30.86 -3.08 -8.10
CA LYS A 529 -31.67 -4.27 -7.78
C LYS A 529 -31.58 -5.30 -8.91
N VAL A 530 -30.38 -5.80 -9.17
CA VAL A 530 -30.09 -6.70 -10.31
C VAL A 530 -29.68 -8.10 -9.88
N TRP A 531 -29.50 -8.34 -8.59
CA TRP A 531 -28.88 -9.56 -8.09
C TRP A 531 -29.91 -10.59 -7.63
N LEU A 532 -29.92 -11.76 -8.25
CA LEU A 532 -30.64 -12.93 -7.75
C LEU A 532 -30.00 -13.38 -6.44
N SER A 533 -30.82 -13.64 -5.42
CA SER A 533 -30.40 -14.23 -4.15
C SER A 533 -30.93 -15.65 -4.02
N GLY A 534 -30.19 -16.50 -3.28
CA GLY A 534 -30.54 -17.91 -3.09
C GLY A 534 -31.87 -18.16 -2.37
N SER A 535 -32.42 -17.17 -1.64
CA SER A 535 -33.60 -17.33 -0.79
C SER A 535 -34.94 -17.29 -1.54
N ASP A 536 -35.09 -16.43 -2.55
CA ASP A 536 -36.43 -16.12 -3.11
C ASP A 536 -36.49 -15.95 -4.63
N TRP A 537 -35.38 -16.15 -5.36
CA TRP A 537 -35.29 -15.89 -6.82
C TRP A 537 -35.66 -14.46 -7.24
N GLN A 538 -35.85 -13.55 -6.28
CA GLN A 538 -36.10 -12.16 -6.56
C GLN A 538 -34.78 -11.41 -6.70
N ARG A 539 -34.83 -10.31 -7.45
CA ARG A 539 -33.67 -9.43 -7.60
C ARG A 539 -33.63 -8.40 -6.48
N HIS A 540 -32.51 -8.38 -5.79
CA HIS A 540 -32.23 -7.48 -4.68
C HIS A 540 -31.02 -6.61 -5.01
N SER A 541 -30.82 -5.57 -4.19
CA SER A 541 -29.52 -4.94 -4.12
C SER A 541 -28.61 -5.83 -3.26
N ALA A 542 -27.50 -6.30 -3.84
CA ALA A 542 -26.49 -7.08 -3.13
C ALA A 542 -25.81 -6.31 -2.00
N PHE A 543 -26.10 -5.02 -1.83
CA PHE A 543 -25.51 -4.15 -0.81
C PHE A 543 -26.53 -3.59 0.21
N SER A 544 -27.79 -4.02 0.12
CA SER A 544 -28.86 -3.59 1.03
C SER A 544 -28.71 -4.16 2.47
N ASN A 545 -29.46 -3.57 3.42
CA ASN A 545 -29.43 -3.84 4.87
C ASN A 545 -30.08 -5.17 5.32
N ARG A 546 -30.37 -6.09 4.40
CA ARG A 546 -30.95 -7.39 4.79
C ARG A 546 -29.95 -8.26 5.55
#